data_AF-A0A8T5M9Q9-F1
#
_entry.id   AF-A0A8T5M9Q9-F1
#
_cell.length_a   1.000
_cell.length_b   1.000
_cell.length_c   1.000
_cell.angle_alpha   90.00
_cell.angle_beta   90.00
_cell.angle_gamma   90.00
#
_symmetry.space_group_name_H-M   'P 1'
#
loop_
_entity.id
_entity.type
_entity.pdbx_description
1 polymer ?
#
loop_
_entity_poly.entity_id
_entity_poly.type
_entity_poly.pdbx_seq_one_letter_code
_entity_poly.pdbx_strand_id
1 'polypeptide(L)'
;GAVYDENQTSFYMASEFIDVSCEPSWICGAWSECVNDARTRICLDAKNCGNNYEKPAEVDSCPDCVPNWTAHNTACNAITETYVIWYSDEEQCENVTVRGNDTVYCDPDGNGIIGKVHEIDDDNFDVIVYIDNDEINYSTNYTLLGEEKVEFVDEDTDLVRIEFDYDFEEEEALNLKIIHVEVQDDNDDFGYILIEGLEDIDKEVRVERILDSGIVCVEDRAIDDIDDIDEDCDGSREYIVQCPGENSNQDIECDVSSGVYIISGLEHSGVREIDGWTNPVCGSGHLNLCTTQTSCTNVGGYWYTNGCHSSQDCAASWTCNWGSCINGQRTKTCTDENNCESDTTETEACTAGCTPSWSCGAWDPLDDECSNEEEQTRTCTDLNNCGTLSGKPVETKSCEAGGLNLWLISLIAGISVLVIVIIVVLFKVLRNRSEDLVQEQPRIQVAQRQPRGFHQGMHYGGPGGPGSPGGGGAGGYRR
;
A
#
# COMPACT_ATOMS: atom_id res chain seq x y z
N GLY A 1 66.09 71.90 13.61
CA GLY A 1 65.64 71.58 12.24
C GLY A 1 64.97 70.23 12.32
N ALA A 2 63.69 70.12 11.98
CA ALA A 2 63.23 69.83 10.61
C ALA A 2 63.67 68.41 10.19
N VAL A 3 62.85 67.48 9.71
CA VAL A 3 61.55 67.50 9.04
C VAL A 3 61.20 66.00 8.77
N TYR A 4 59.91 65.63 8.94
CA TYR A 4 59.08 64.63 8.21
C TYR A 4 59.49 63.12 8.11
N ASP A 5 58.68 62.13 8.54
CA ASP A 5 57.46 61.50 7.92
C ASP A 5 57.89 60.25 7.10
N GLU A 6 57.23 59.09 6.98
CA GLU A 6 55.86 58.58 7.13
C GLU A 6 55.95 57.05 7.39
N ASN A 7 54.98 56.45 8.09
CA ASN A 7 54.14 55.33 7.60
C ASN A 7 53.30 54.74 8.75
N GLN A 8 52.02 55.11 8.79
CA GLN A 8 51.01 54.45 9.60
C GLN A 8 50.31 53.37 8.76
N THR A 9 50.37 52.13 9.24
CA THR A 9 49.48 51.05 8.81
C THR A 9 48.24 51.04 9.70
N SER A 10 47.09 51.38 9.12
CA SER A 10 45.78 51.26 9.76
C SER A 10 45.33 49.79 9.74
N PHE A 11 45.39 49.14 10.91
CA PHE A 11 44.73 47.86 11.18
C PHE A 11 43.24 48.12 11.43
N TYR A 12 42.37 47.61 10.54
CA TYR A 12 40.95 47.49 10.82
C TYR A 12 40.75 46.28 11.75
N MET A 13 40.39 46.51 13.01
CA MET A 13 39.84 45.46 13.86
C MET A 13 38.35 45.30 13.52
N ALA A 14 37.99 44.17 12.92
CA ALA A 14 36.61 43.74 12.83
C ALA A 14 36.13 43.40 14.24
N SER A 15 35.10 44.13 14.68
CA SER A 15 34.36 43.83 15.91
C SER A 15 33.48 42.61 15.65
N GLU A 16 33.98 41.41 15.95
CA GLU A 16 33.14 40.23 16.13
C GLU A 16 32.20 40.49 17.31
N PHE A 17 30.94 40.81 17.00
CA PHE A 17 29.87 40.64 17.96
C PHE A 17 29.73 39.13 18.21
N ILE A 18 30.36 38.66 19.29
CA ILE A 18 30.05 37.35 19.87
C ILE A 18 28.62 37.48 20.41
N ASP A 19 27.65 37.07 19.59
CA ASP A 19 26.30 36.84 20.09
C ASP A 19 26.39 35.65 21.04
N VAL A 20 26.46 35.94 22.34
CA VAL A 20 26.42 34.93 23.39
C VAL A 20 24.98 34.42 23.43
N SER A 21 24.66 33.55 22.48
CA SER A 21 23.40 32.82 22.49
C SER A 21 23.36 31.99 23.77
N CYS A 22 22.46 32.37 24.68
CA CYS A 22 22.23 31.60 25.89
C CYS A 22 21.39 30.36 25.51
N GLU A 23 22.07 29.22 25.37
CA GLU A 23 21.42 27.92 25.17
C GLU A 23 20.89 27.38 26.50
N PRO A 24 19.56 27.22 26.65
CA PRO A 24 18.94 26.70 27.88
C PRO A 24 19.49 25.33 28.29
N SER A 25 19.48 25.05 29.60
CA SER A 25 19.83 23.73 30.13
C SER A 25 18.66 23.20 30.95
N TRP A 26 17.82 22.38 30.31
CA TRP A 26 16.56 21.92 30.89
C TRP A 26 16.77 20.79 31.90
N ILE A 27 16.20 20.96 33.10
CA ILE A 27 16.07 19.92 34.12
C ILE A 27 14.57 19.70 34.34
N CYS A 28 14.09 18.48 34.06
CA CYS A 28 12.68 18.13 34.20
C CYS A 28 12.43 17.26 35.44
N GLY A 29 11.29 17.48 36.09
CA GLY A 29 10.78 16.60 37.14
C GLY A 29 10.23 15.27 36.61
N ALA A 30 9.84 14.39 37.53
CA ALA A 30 9.05 13.21 37.19
C ALA A 30 7.71 13.61 36.60
N TRP A 31 7.13 12.73 35.78
CA TRP A 31 5.75 12.86 35.32
C TRP A 31 4.78 12.76 36.50
N SER A 32 3.69 13.53 36.44
CA SER A 32 2.55 13.40 37.34
C SER A 32 1.86 12.05 37.14
N GLU A 33 0.94 11.72 38.05
CA GLU A 33 -0.04 10.67 37.81
C GLU A 33 -0.82 10.95 36.51
N CYS A 34 -1.25 9.87 35.86
CA CYS A 34 -2.10 9.94 34.68
C CYS A 34 -3.50 10.40 35.09
N VAL A 35 -4.01 11.46 34.46
CA VAL A 35 -5.38 11.95 34.69
C VAL A 35 -5.98 12.33 33.33
N ASN A 36 -7.09 11.69 32.94
CA ASN A 36 -7.75 11.88 31.65
C ASN A 36 -6.79 11.72 30.45
N ASP A 37 -6.08 10.58 30.38
CA ASP A 37 -5.14 10.20 29.31
C ASP A 37 -3.91 11.10 29.12
N ALA A 38 -3.66 12.03 30.06
CA ALA A 38 -2.49 12.88 30.04
C ALA A 38 -1.74 12.86 31.38
N ARG A 39 -0.41 12.95 31.31
CA ARG A 39 0.48 13.23 32.44
C ARG A 39 1.30 14.48 32.15
N THR A 40 1.66 15.20 33.20
CA THR A 40 2.37 16.48 33.08
C THR A 40 3.67 16.48 33.87
N ARG A 41 4.67 17.25 33.45
CA ARG A 41 5.90 17.48 34.22
C ARG A 41 6.32 18.93 34.09
N ILE A 42 7.21 19.38 34.96
CA ILE A 42 7.77 20.74 34.93
C ILE A 42 9.23 20.65 34.51
N CYS A 43 9.63 21.44 33.52
CA CYS A 43 11.01 21.60 33.07
C CYS A 43 11.49 23.03 33.35
N LEU A 44 12.57 23.14 34.11
CA LEU A 44 13.19 24.42 34.48
C LEU A 44 14.52 24.59 33.72
N ASP A 45 14.76 25.79 33.20
CA ASP A 45 16.03 26.14 32.60
C ASP A 45 17.03 26.55 33.70
N ALA A 46 18.00 25.69 33.98
CA ALA A 46 19.01 25.91 34.99
C ALA A 46 19.89 27.14 34.72
N LYS A 47 19.96 27.61 33.46
CA LYS A 47 20.75 28.79 33.05
C LYS A 47 19.93 30.07 32.98
N ASN A 48 18.61 30.02 33.17
CA ASN A 48 17.69 31.16 33.11
C ASN A 48 17.86 32.03 31.84
N CYS A 49 18.04 31.40 30.69
CA CYS A 49 18.22 32.03 29.39
C CYS A 49 16.97 32.76 28.86
N GLY A 50 15.79 32.49 29.42
CA GLY A 50 14.55 33.22 29.11
C GLY A 50 13.94 32.90 27.74
N ASN A 51 14.40 31.84 27.07
CA ASN A 51 13.85 31.35 25.81
C ASN A 51 13.46 29.86 25.92
N ASN A 52 12.61 29.38 25.00
CA ASN A 52 12.08 28.01 24.99
C ASN A 52 12.81 27.11 23.98
N TYR A 53 14.03 27.46 23.55
CA TYR A 53 14.79 26.66 22.61
C TYR A 53 15.01 25.25 23.18
N GLU A 54 14.63 24.22 22.41
CA GLU A 54 14.70 22.80 22.77
C GLU A 54 14.05 22.42 24.11
N LYS A 55 13.03 23.18 24.56
CA LYS A 55 12.29 22.83 25.79
C LYS A 55 11.65 21.44 25.67
N PRO A 56 11.97 20.47 26.55
CA PRO A 56 11.35 19.16 26.53
C PRO A 56 9.84 19.25 26.77
N ALA A 57 9.08 18.30 26.22
CA ALA A 57 7.63 18.23 26.39
C ALA A 57 7.25 18.16 27.89
N GLU A 58 6.25 18.94 28.27
CA GLU A 58 5.70 19.02 29.63
C GLU A 58 4.33 18.34 29.75
N VAL A 59 3.81 17.81 28.64
CA VAL A 59 2.59 17.00 28.56
C VAL A 59 2.90 15.80 27.69
N ASP A 60 2.50 14.62 28.14
CA ASP A 60 2.66 13.34 27.43
C ASP A 60 1.38 12.52 27.59
N SER A 61 1.12 11.64 26.63
CA SER A 61 0.03 10.67 26.78
C SER A 61 0.38 9.67 27.87
N CYS A 62 -0.63 9.10 28.51
CA CYS A 62 -0.39 8.01 29.44
C CYS A 62 0.15 6.78 28.68
N PRO A 63 1.01 5.96 29.32
CA PRO A 63 1.40 4.68 28.73
C PRO A 63 0.15 3.83 28.53
N ASP A 64 0.00 3.22 27.34
CA ASP A 64 -1.06 2.25 27.11
C ASP A 64 -0.95 1.14 28.16
N CYS A 65 -2.09 0.78 28.76
CA CYS A 65 -2.13 -0.36 29.67
C CYS A 65 -1.86 -1.63 28.85
N VAL A 66 -0.82 -2.38 29.22
CA VAL A 66 -0.48 -3.65 28.57
C VAL A 66 -1.10 -4.76 29.42
N PRO A 67 -2.11 -5.49 28.91
CA PRO A 67 -2.78 -6.51 29.69
C PRO A 67 -1.83 -7.66 30.02
N ASN A 68 -1.92 -8.17 31.24
CA ASN A 68 -1.19 -9.35 31.72
C ASN A 68 -2.18 -10.49 31.94
N TRP A 69 -2.40 -11.28 30.89
CA TRP A 69 -3.39 -12.35 30.90
C TRP A 69 -2.89 -13.59 31.65
N THR A 70 -3.62 -13.98 32.69
CA THR A 70 -3.45 -15.25 33.39
C THR A 70 -4.58 -16.21 33.03
N ALA A 71 -4.19 -17.44 32.66
CA ALA A 71 -5.13 -18.52 32.31
C ALA A 71 -5.62 -19.25 33.57
N HIS A 72 -6.89 -19.60 33.58
CA HIS A 72 -7.52 -20.36 34.65
C HIS A 72 -8.39 -21.47 34.07
N ASN A 73 -8.26 -22.66 34.63
CA ASN A 73 -8.98 -23.85 34.17
C ASN A 73 -10.16 -24.11 35.10
N THR A 74 -11.33 -24.41 34.54
CA THR A 74 -12.40 -25.04 35.31
C THR A 74 -12.04 -26.50 35.62
N ALA A 75 -12.79 -27.14 36.52
CA ALA A 75 -12.71 -28.59 36.66
C ALA A 75 -13.13 -29.28 35.35
N CYS A 76 -12.53 -30.44 35.06
CA CYS A 76 -12.95 -31.32 33.98
C CYS A 76 -14.40 -31.77 34.20
N ASN A 77 -15.27 -31.57 33.22
CA ASN A 77 -16.65 -32.00 33.27
C ASN A 77 -16.74 -33.46 32.79
N ALA A 78 -17.10 -34.37 33.68
CA ALA A 78 -17.16 -35.80 33.37
C ALA A 78 -18.23 -36.23 32.34
N ILE A 79 -19.14 -35.34 31.93
CA ILE A 79 -20.15 -35.64 30.91
C ILE A 79 -19.67 -35.20 29.53
N THR A 80 -19.16 -33.97 29.44
CA THR A 80 -18.68 -33.42 28.16
C THR A 80 -17.23 -33.76 27.89
N GLU A 81 -16.50 -34.22 28.92
CA GLU A 81 -15.05 -34.48 28.91
C GLU A 81 -14.27 -33.26 28.44
N THR A 82 -14.71 -32.10 28.91
CA THR A 82 -14.11 -30.82 28.60
C THR A 82 -13.98 -29.94 29.83
N TYR A 83 -13.02 -29.03 29.82
CA TYR A 83 -12.92 -27.90 30.73
C TYR A 83 -12.76 -26.62 29.92
N VAL A 84 -13.06 -25.49 30.57
CA VAL A 84 -12.96 -24.17 29.97
C VAL A 84 -11.75 -23.46 30.54
N ILE A 85 -10.91 -22.93 29.66
CA ILE A 85 -9.85 -21.98 29.98
C ILE A 85 -10.41 -20.58 29.83
N TRP A 86 -10.40 -19.81 30.91
CA TRP A 86 -10.76 -18.40 30.88
C TRP A 86 -9.58 -17.55 31.32
N TYR A 87 -9.51 -16.33 30.78
CA TYR A 87 -8.38 -15.44 30.97
C TYR A 87 -8.79 -14.24 31.82
N SER A 88 -7.95 -13.90 32.80
CA SER A 88 -8.09 -12.66 33.57
C SER A 88 -6.87 -11.78 33.43
N ASP A 89 -7.10 -10.49 33.28
CA ASP A 89 -6.04 -9.50 33.24
C ASP A 89 -5.68 -9.08 34.67
N GLU A 90 -4.48 -9.43 35.11
CA GLU A 90 -3.98 -9.06 36.44
C GLU A 90 -3.76 -7.54 36.59
N GLU A 91 -3.51 -6.83 35.47
CA GLU A 91 -3.29 -5.38 35.44
C GLU A 91 -4.61 -4.59 35.32
N GLN A 92 -5.74 -5.28 35.17
CA GLN A 92 -7.09 -4.69 35.10
C GLN A 92 -7.22 -3.57 34.06
N CYS A 93 -6.61 -3.74 32.88
CA CYS A 93 -6.66 -2.76 31.82
C CYS A 93 -8.11 -2.51 31.36
N GLU A 94 -8.58 -1.27 31.50
CA GLU A 94 -9.88 -0.87 30.96
C GLU A 94 -9.78 -0.80 29.42
N ASN A 95 -10.76 -1.40 28.72
CA ASN A 95 -10.91 -1.38 27.25
C ASN A 95 -9.99 -2.29 26.42
N VAL A 96 -9.41 -3.34 26.99
CA VAL A 96 -8.77 -4.40 26.19
C VAL A 96 -9.82 -5.40 25.68
N THR A 97 -9.65 -5.89 24.45
CA THR A 97 -10.45 -6.99 23.93
C THR A 97 -10.11 -8.25 24.73
N VAL A 98 -11.07 -8.74 25.51
CA VAL A 98 -10.90 -9.96 26.31
C VAL A 98 -10.69 -11.14 25.37
N ARG A 99 -9.65 -11.94 25.63
CA ARG A 99 -9.43 -13.21 24.93
C ARG A 99 -10.65 -14.11 25.14
N GLY A 100 -11.15 -14.73 24.08
CA GLY A 100 -12.24 -15.70 24.16
C GLY A 100 -11.88 -16.86 25.10
N ASN A 101 -12.89 -17.47 25.71
CA ASN A 101 -12.68 -18.69 26.47
C ASN A 101 -12.38 -19.85 25.50
N ASP A 102 -11.39 -20.67 25.83
CA ASP A 102 -11.05 -21.86 25.07
C ASP A 102 -11.71 -23.07 25.76
N THR A 103 -12.29 -23.99 24.98
CA THR A 103 -12.80 -25.27 25.49
C THR A 103 -11.81 -26.35 25.11
N VAL A 104 -11.32 -27.11 26.08
CA VAL A 104 -10.27 -28.12 25.89
C VAL A 104 -10.79 -29.46 26.40
N TYR A 105 -10.47 -30.54 25.70
CA TYR A 105 -10.80 -31.90 26.10
C TYR A 105 -9.97 -32.35 27.31
N CYS A 106 -10.52 -33.22 28.13
CA CYS A 106 -9.85 -33.79 29.30
C CYS A 106 -10.39 -35.19 29.58
N ASP A 107 -9.52 -36.05 30.08
CA ASP A 107 -9.87 -37.37 30.59
C ASP A 107 -10.27 -37.25 32.09
N PRO A 108 -11.57 -37.27 32.44
CA PRO A 108 -12.02 -37.09 33.81
C PRO A 108 -11.77 -38.31 34.72
N ASP A 109 -11.64 -39.51 34.16
CA ASP A 109 -11.49 -40.75 34.92
C ASP A 109 -10.06 -41.31 34.90
N GLY A 110 -9.19 -40.73 34.06
CA GLY A 110 -7.77 -41.03 33.99
C GLY A 110 -7.53 -42.43 33.45
N ASN A 111 -8.35 -42.85 32.47
CA ASN A 111 -8.26 -44.15 31.83
C ASN A 111 -7.43 -44.13 30.54
N GLY A 112 -6.95 -42.96 30.08
CA GLY A 112 -6.16 -42.82 28.86
C GLY A 112 -6.99 -42.65 27.57
N ILE A 113 -8.32 -42.56 27.67
CA ILE A 113 -9.25 -42.41 26.55
C ILE A 113 -10.18 -41.23 26.82
N ILE A 114 -10.38 -40.37 25.82
CA ILE A 114 -11.41 -39.33 25.85
C ILE A 114 -12.47 -39.70 24.81
N GLY A 115 -13.73 -39.70 25.22
CA GLY A 115 -14.86 -40.01 24.35
C GLY A 115 -15.19 -41.48 24.24
N LYS A 116 -16.14 -41.76 23.35
CA LYS A 116 -16.64 -43.10 23.04
C LYS A 116 -16.63 -43.33 21.54
N VAL A 117 -16.73 -44.60 21.13
CA VAL A 117 -16.71 -44.99 19.72
C VAL A 117 -17.82 -44.31 18.94
N HIS A 118 -19.04 -44.21 19.49
CA HIS A 118 -20.16 -43.49 18.84
C HIS A 118 -20.03 -41.96 18.82
N GLU A 119 -18.95 -41.40 19.37
CA GLU A 119 -18.63 -39.97 19.29
C GLU A 119 -17.51 -39.70 18.26
N ILE A 120 -16.95 -40.75 17.64
CA ILE A 120 -16.16 -40.63 16.42
C ILE A 120 -17.12 -40.17 15.31
N ASP A 121 -16.67 -39.24 14.48
CA ASP A 121 -17.44 -38.77 13.32
C ASP A 121 -17.12 -39.67 12.13
N ASP A 122 -17.79 -40.82 12.04
CA ASP A 122 -17.64 -41.76 10.93
C ASP A 122 -18.64 -41.50 9.79
N ASP A 123 -18.15 -41.47 8.56
CA ASP A 123 -18.95 -41.40 7.35
C ASP A 123 -18.71 -42.64 6.48
N ASN A 124 -19.82 -43.27 6.08
CA ASN A 124 -19.89 -44.45 5.22
C ASN A 124 -19.32 -45.77 5.77
N PHE A 125 -18.96 -45.88 7.05
CA PHE A 125 -18.69 -47.18 7.69
C PHE A 125 -18.96 -47.17 9.21
N ASP A 126 -19.45 -48.28 9.75
CA ASP A 126 -19.67 -48.43 11.20
C ASP A 126 -18.35 -48.83 11.90
N VAL A 127 -17.83 -47.98 12.80
CA VAL A 127 -16.52 -48.19 13.43
C VAL A 127 -16.57 -49.00 14.74
N ILE A 128 -15.67 -49.98 14.87
CA ILE A 128 -15.29 -50.65 16.13
C ILE A 128 -13.81 -50.40 16.39
N VAL A 129 -13.46 -50.01 17.62
CA VAL A 129 -12.07 -49.76 18.02
C VAL A 129 -11.54 -50.91 18.86
N TYR A 130 -10.37 -51.43 18.49
CA TYR A 130 -9.61 -52.40 19.26
C TYR A 130 -8.33 -51.76 19.78
N ILE A 131 -7.96 -52.10 21.01
CA ILE A 131 -6.68 -51.77 21.62
C ILE A 131 -6.02 -53.09 22.00
N ASP A 132 -4.87 -53.38 21.39
CA ASP A 132 -4.08 -54.58 21.65
C ASP A 132 -4.84 -55.89 21.39
N ASN A 133 -5.66 -55.90 20.34
CA ASN A 133 -6.59 -56.97 19.89
C ASN A 133 -7.84 -57.18 20.76
N ASP A 134 -8.05 -56.40 21.82
CA ASP A 134 -9.27 -56.42 22.61
C ASP A 134 -10.17 -55.23 22.23
N GLU A 135 -11.47 -55.46 22.05
CA GLU A 135 -12.44 -54.37 21.82
C GLU A 135 -12.36 -53.38 22.99
N ILE A 136 -12.38 -52.07 22.66
CA ILE A 136 -12.16 -51.00 23.63
C ILE A 136 -13.07 -51.13 24.86
N ASN A 137 -12.47 -51.01 26.05
CA ASN A 137 -13.16 -51.15 27.31
C ASN A 137 -12.92 -49.92 28.19
N TYR A 138 -13.93 -49.04 28.28
CA TYR A 138 -13.89 -47.81 29.09
C TYR A 138 -13.76 -48.01 30.60
N SER A 139 -13.75 -49.26 31.09
CA SER A 139 -13.44 -49.58 32.50
C SER A 139 -11.98 -49.98 32.72
N THR A 140 -11.23 -50.24 31.64
CA THR A 140 -9.79 -50.49 31.65
C THR A 140 -9.05 -49.16 31.74
N ASN A 141 -7.95 -49.12 32.49
CA ASN A 141 -7.06 -47.96 32.51
C ASN A 141 -5.89 -48.25 31.57
N TYR A 142 -5.80 -47.49 30.49
CA TYR A 142 -4.78 -47.56 29.45
C TYR A 142 -3.58 -46.64 29.74
N THR A 143 -3.70 -45.71 30.68
CA THR A 143 -2.59 -44.81 31.04
C THR A 143 -1.38 -45.59 31.55
N LEU A 144 -0.19 -45.20 31.09
CA LEU A 144 1.11 -45.79 31.41
C LEU A 144 1.29 -47.24 30.93
N LEU A 145 0.55 -47.67 29.91
CA LEU A 145 0.73 -49.01 29.32
C LEU A 145 1.92 -49.12 28.37
N GLY A 146 2.36 -48.02 27.75
CA GLY A 146 3.35 -48.07 26.68
C GLY A 146 2.74 -47.69 25.34
N GLU A 147 3.50 -48.01 24.28
CA GLU A 147 2.98 -48.14 22.93
C GLU A 147 2.03 -49.35 22.85
N GLU A 148 0.78 -49.10 22.48
CA GLU A 148 -0.25 -50.12 22.29
C GLU A 148 -0.82 -50.00 20.88
N LYS A 149 -1.16 -51.13 20.26
CA LYS A 149 -1.70 -51.15 18.90
C LYS A 149 -3.18 -50.75 18.91
N VAL A 150 -3.55 -49.74 18.13
CA VAL A 150 -4.93 -49.29 17.96
C VAL A 150 -5.42 -49.61 16.55
N GLU A 151 -6.60 -50.23 16.44
CA GLU A 151 -7.20 -50.62 15.16
C GLU A 151 -8.64 -50.12 15.06
N PHE A 152 -8.97 -49.48 13.95
CA PHE A 152 -10.32 -49.05 13.61
C PHE A 152 -10.86 -50.01 12.56
N VAL A 153 -11.89 -50.75 12.91
CA VAL A 153 -12.43 -51.87 12.13
C VAL A 153 -13.84 -51.53 11.70
N ASP A 154 -14.12 -51.74 10.43
CA ASP A 154 -15.47 -51.66 9.86
C ASP A 154 -16.30 -52.86 10.33
N GLU A 155 -17.36 -52.60 11.12
CA GLU A 155 -18.23 -53.63 11.71
C GLU A 155 -18.92 -54.49 10.65
N ASP A 156 -19.26 -53.91 9.50
CA ASP A 156 -19.99 -54.60 8.44
C ASP A 156 -19.10 -55.53 7.63
N THR A 157 -17.84 -55.12 7.40
CA THR A 157 -16.91 -55.87 6.52
C THR A 157 -15.83 -56.65 7.27
N ASP A 158 -15.65 -56.41 8.58
CA ASP A 158 -14.54 -56.94 9.41
C ASP A 158 -13.15 -56.52 8.86
N LEU A 159 -13.11 -55.40 8.13
CA LEU A 159 -11.89 -54.84 7.55
C LEU A 159 -11.29 -53.79 8.48
N VAL A 160 -10.01 -53.95 8.82
CA VAL A 160 -9.25 -52.93 9.57
C VAL A 160 -8.96 -51.75 8.62
N ARG A 161 -9.64 -50.61 8.81
CA ARG A 161 -9.48 -49.40 7.99
C ARG A 161 -8.24 -48.61 8.37
N ILE A 162 -7.97 -48.48 9.66
CA ILE A 162 -6.85 -47.69 10.21
C ILE A 162 -6.15 -48.53 11.28
N GLU A 163 -4.82 -48.50 11.27
CA GLU A 163 -3.96 -49.20 12.20
C GLU A 163 -2.78 -48.29 12.58
N PHE A 164 -2.53 -48.10 13.87
CA PHE A 164 -1.39 -47.30 14.36
C PHE A 164 -0.98 -47.74 15.76
N ASP A 165 0.25 -47.41 16.15
CA ASP A 165 0.72 -47.56 17.52
C ASP A 165 0.51 -46.23 18.27
N TYR A 166 -0.15 -46.28 19.43
CA TYR A 166 -0.40 -45.11 20.27
C TYR A 166 0.35 -45.22 21.59
N ASP A 167 1.11 -44.19 21.95
CA ASP A 167 1.87 -44.14 23.20
C ASP A 167 1.01 -43.63 24.35
N PHE A 168 0.59 -44.54 25.23
CA PHE A 168 -0.13 -44.22 26.45
C PHE A 168 0.80 -43.92 27.65
N GLU A 169 2.13 -43.84 27.49
CA GLU A 169 3.05 -43.40 28.58
C GLU A 169 2.94 -41.92 28.89
N GLU A 170 2.58 -41.10 27.90
CA GLU A 170 2.40 -39.66 28.07
C GLU A 170 1.06 -39.34 28.79
N GLU A 171 0.95 -38.16 29.41
CA GLU A 171 -0.32 -37.74 30.07
C GLU A 171 -1.43 -37.39 29.05
N GLU A 172 -1.23 -37.73 27.77
CA GLU A 172 -2.15 -37.47 26.67
C GLU A 172 -3.04 -38.69 26.44
N ALA A 173 -4.35 -38.47 26.48
CA ALA A 173 -5.33 -39.52 26.27
C ALA A 173 -5.75 -39.56 24.79
N LEU A 174 -5.97 -40.77 24.25
CA LEU A 174 -6.50 -40.95 22.90
C LEU A 174 -7.90 -40.34 22.83
N ASN A 175 -8.04 -39.28 22.05
CA ASN A 175 -9.28 -38.50 22.00
C ASN A 175 -10.13 -38.89 20.81
N LEU A 176 -11.14 -39.72 21.05
CA LEU A 176 -12.06 -40.20 20.03
C LEU A 176 -13.01 -39.10 19.51
N LYS A 177 -13.19 -38.00 20.26
CA LYS A 177 -14.14 -36.91 19.91
C LYS A 177 -13.66 -35.96 18.82
N ILE A 178 -12.38 -36.02 18.49
CA ILE A 178 -11.79 -35.19 17.44
C ILE A 178 -11.54 -35.97 16.17
N ILE A 179 -11.77 -37.28 16.20
CA ILE A 179 -11.50 -38.15 15.06
C ILE A 179 -12.69 -38.11 14.12
N HIS A 180 -12.41 -37.76 12.88
CA HIS A 180 -13.33 -37.89 11.76
C HIS A 180 -12.72 -38.85 10.75
N VAL A 181 -13.52 -39.80 10.26
CA VAL A 181 -13.09 -40.76 9.25
C VAL A 181 -14.18 -40.88 8.20
N GLU A 182 -13.85 -40.59 6.95
CA GLU A 182 -14.73 -40.81 5.81
C GLU A 182 -14.09 -41.83 4.88
N VAL A 183 -14.87 -42.81 4.44
CA VAL A 183 -14.47 -43.77 3.40
C VAL A 183 -15.44 -43.69 2.24
N GLN A 184 -15.07 -44.27 1.10
CA GLN A 184 -15.95 -44.32 -0.06
C GLN A 184 -17.29 -45.02 0.23
N ASP A 185 -18.37 -44.51 -0.36
CA ASP A 185 -19.70 -45.13 -0.34
C ASP A 185 -19.89 -46.17 -1.46
N ASP A 186 -20.94 -46.98 -1.39
CA ASP A 186 -21.24 -48.07 -2.34
C ASP A 186 -21.40 -47.62 -3.81
N ASN A 187 -21.61 -46.33 -4.06
CA ASN A 187 -21.82 -45.72 -5.38
C ASN A 187 -20.60 -44.97 -5.90
N ASP A 188 -19.55 -44.84 -5.10
CA ASP A 188 -18.33 -44.18 -5.53
C ASP A 188 -17.59 -45.03 -6.57
N ASP A 189 -17.01 -44.34 -7.55
CA ASP A 189 -16.32 -44.99 -8.66
C ASP A 189 -14.86 -45.31 -8.32
N PHE A 190 -14.37 -44.93 -7.14
CA PHE A 190 -12.99 -45.12 -6.68
C PHE A 190 -12.94 -45.31 -5.16
N GLY A 191 -11.93 -46.04 -4.66
CA GLY A 191 -11.69 -46.16 -3.22
C GLY A 191 -10.99 -44.94 -2.64
N TYR A 192 -11.37 -44.52 -1.44
CA TYR A 192 -10.65 -43.48 -0.70
C TYR A 192 -10.81 -43.59 0.81
N ILE A 193 -9.96 -42.89 1.55
CA ILE A 193 -10.10 -42.66 2.98
C ILE A 193 -9.62 -41.25 3.32
N LEU A 194 -10.39 -40.56 4.14
CA LEU A 194 -10.06 -39.27 4.75
C LEU A 194 -10.05 -39.47 6.27
N ILE A 195 -9.02 -38.96 6.95
CA ILE A 195 -8.83 -39.07 8.40
C ILE A 195 -8.41 -37.71 8.95
N GLU A 196 -9.19 -37.21 9.90
CA GLU A 196 -8.86 -36.04 10.71
C GLU A 196 -8.75 -36.43 12.19
N GLY A 197 -8.04 -35.60 12.98
CA GLY A 197 -7.94 -35.79 14.43
C GLY A 197 -6.92 -36.83 14.91
N LEU A 198 -6.22 -37.49 13.99
CA LEU A 198 -5.09 -38.38 14.26
C LEU A 198 -3.79 -37.81 13.66
N GLU A 199 -3.46 -36.56 14.00
CA GLU A 199 -2.26 -35.87 13.47
C GLU A 199 -0.99 -36.31 14.21
N ASP A 200 0.17 -36.22 13.54
CA ASP A 200 1.50 -36.51 14.10
C ASP A 200 1.70 -37.96 14.61
N ILE A 201 0.92 -38.92 14.12
CA ILE A 201 1.01 -40.35 14.44
C ILE A 201 1.23 -41.13 13.14
N ASP A 202 2.28 -41.95 13.07
CA ASP A 202 2.49 -42.85 11.92
C ASP A 202 1.40 -43.93 11.88
N LYS A 203 0.73 -44.07 10.74
CA LYS A 203 -0.38 -45.00 10.59
C LYS A 203 -0.38 -45.74 9.26
N GLU A 204 -1.00 -46.91 9.29
CA GLU A 204 -1.34 -47.74 8.14
C GLU A 204 -2.86 -47.64 7.87
N VAL A 205 -3.23 -47.34 6.63
CA VAL A 205 -4.62 -47.23 6.19
C VAL A 205 -4.93 -48.24 5.09
N ARG A 206 -6.17 -48.72 5.05
CA ARG A 206 -6.64 -49.68 4.04
C ARG A 206 -7.76 -49.08 3.20
N VAL A 207 -7.45 -48.87 1.92
CA VAL A 207 -8.35 -48.28 0.92
C VAL A 207 -8.86 -49.38 0.00
N GLU A 208 -10.16 -49.39 -0.31
CA GLU A 208 -10.71 -50.40 -1.23
C GLU A 208 -10.20 -50.22 -2.66
N ARG A 209 -10.08 -51.35 -3.36
CA ARG A 209 -9.63 -51.41 -4.77
C ARG A 209 -10.86 -51.44 -5.69
N ILE A 210 -11.44 -50.27 -5.95
CA ILE A 210 -12.64 -50.14 -6.80
C ILE A 210 -12.24 -50.02 -8.27
N LEU A 211 -11.35 -49.08 -8.61
CA LEU A 211 -10.79 -48.94 -9.97
C LEU A 211 -9.81 -50.07 -10.29
N ASP A 212 -9.12 -50.56 -9.28
CA ASP A 212 -8.03 -51.53 -9.35
C ASP A 212 -6.89 -51.08 -10.29
N SER A 213 -6.53 -49.80 -10.22
CA SER A 213 -5.50 -49.20 -11.10
C SER A 213 -4.07 -49.57 -10.70
N GLY A 214 -3.86 -49.99 -9.45
CA GLY A 214 -2.56 -50.20 -8.83
C GLY A 214 -1.87 -48.91 -8.39
N ILE A 215 -2.60 -47.80 -8.27
CA ILE A 215 -2.04 -46.47 -7.97
C ILE A 215 -2.98 -45.69 -7.07
N VAL A 216 -2.41 -45.07 -6.05
CA VAL A 216 -3.10 -44.15 -5.16
C VAL A 216 -2.44 -42.77 -5.21
N CYS A 217 -3.25 -41.74 -5.01
CA CYS A 217 -2.81 -40.40 -4.68
C CYS A 217 -2.94 -40.19 -3.18
N VAL A 218 -1.85 -39.73 -2.56
CA VAL A 218 -1.80 -39.44 -1.12
C VAL A 218 -1.60 -37.95 -0.94
N GLU A 219 -2.42 -37.34 -0.09
CA GLU A 219 -2.17 -36.03 0.48
C GLU A 219 -2.01 -36.18 1.99
N ASP A 220 -0.75 -36.24 2.42
CA ASP A 220 -0.36 -36.43 3.83
C ASP A 220 -0.36 -35.09 4.57
N ARG A 221 -1.54 -34.46 4.67
CA ARG A 221 -1.84 -33.31 5.53
C ARG A 221 -3.31 -33.28 5.91
N ALA A 222 -3.67 -32.43 6.88
CA ALA A 222 -5.07 -32.11 7.14
C ALA A 222 -5.72 -31.48 5.89
N ILE A 223 -6.79 -32.11 5.43
CA ILE A 223 -7.71 -31.67 4.37
C ILE A 223 -9.13 -31.87 4.89
N ASP A 224 -10.06 -31.02 4.46
CA ASP A 224 -11.43 -31.03 4.99
C ASP A 224 -12.39 -31.85 4.09
N ASP A 225 -11.96 -32.22 2.87
CA ASP A 225 -12.78 -32.87 1.85
C ASP A 225 -11.89 -33.72 0.92
N ILE A 226 -12.38 -34.87 0.47
CA ILE A 226 -11.63 -35.74 -0.46
C ILE A 226 -11.39 -35.08 -1.83
N ASP A 227 -12.25 -34.15 -2.23
CA ASP A 227 -12.11 -33.35 -3.45
C ASP A 227 -10.92 -32.37 -3.38
N ASP A 228 -10.30 -32.17 -2.21
CA ASP A 228 -9.06 -31.39 -2.10
C ASP A 228 -7.87 -32.11 -2.76
N ILE A 229 -7.92 -33.44 -2.89
CA ILE A 229 -6.94 -34.21 -3.64
C ILE A 229 -7.31 -34.20 -5.12
N ASP A 230 -6.43 -33.70 -5.99
CA ASP A 230 -6.67 -33.61 -7.43
C ASP A 230 -6.86 -34.99 -8.09
N GLU A 231 -7.73 -35.05 -9.11
CA GLU A 231 -8.03 -36.28 -9.86
C GLU A 231 -6.82 -36.88 -10.57
N ASP A 232 -5.88 -36.03 -11.00
CA ASP A 232 -4.64 -36.41 -11.67
C ASP A 232 -3.46 -36.50 -10.69
N CYS A 233 -3.68 -36.26 -9.40
CA CYS A 233 -2.65 -36.20 -8.36
C CYS A 233 -1.55 -35.17 -8.66
N ASP A 234 -1.93 -33.99 -9.16
CA ASP A 234 -1.01 -32.94 -9.61
C ASP A 234 -0.87 -31.76 -8.62
N GLY A 235 -1.59 -31.83 -7.51
CA GLY A 235 -1.52 -30.86 -6.44
C GLY A 235 -0.11 -30.70 -5.88
N SER A 236 0.19 -29.49 -5.39
CA SER A 236 1.55 -29.14 -4.93
C SER A 236 2.07 -29.97 -3.74
N ARG A 237 1.20 -30.76 -3.10
CA ARG A 237 1.46 -31.60 -1.92
C ARG A 237 0.81 -32.97 -2.03
N GLU A 238 0.56 -33.39 -3.26
CA GLU A 238 0.02 -34.69 -3.57
C GLU A 238 1.13 -35.63 -4.06
N TYR A 239 1.02 -36.89 -3.68
CA TYR A 239 2.05 -37.88 -3.90
C TYR A 239 1.45 -39.11 -4.55
N ILE A 240 1.87 -39.38 -5.78
CA ILE A 240 1.55 -40.63 -6.47
C ILE A 240 2.34 -41.76 -5.82
N VAL A 241 1.64 -42.81 -5.43
CA VAL A 241 2.24 -44.05 -4.91
C VAL A 241 1.76 -45.21 -5.77
N GLN A 242 2.71 -45.93 -6.37
CA GLN A 242 2.42 -47.13 -7.15
C GLN A 242 2.39 -48.35 -6.21
N CYS A 243 1.30 -49.12 -6.27
CA CYS A 243 1.06 -50.27 -5.41
C CYS A 243 1.18 -51.59 -6.21
N PRO A 244 1.98 -52.57 -5.75
CA PRO A 244 2.88 -52.48 -4.60
C PRO A 244 4.13 -51.66 -4.94
N GLY A 245 4.67 -50.94 -3.97
CA GLY A 245 5.85 -50.07 -4.13
C GLY A 245 6.00 -49.04 -3.02
N GLU A 246 6.95 -48.11 -3.21
CA GLU A 246 7.25 -47.05 -2.26
C GLU A 246 7.38 -45.71 -2.99
N ASN A 247 7.02 -44.62 -2.33
CA ASN A 247 7.43 -43.27 -2.73
C ASN A 247 8.60 -42.82 -1.86
N SER A 248 9.81 -43.12 -2.33
CA SER A 248 11.07 -42.83 -1.60
C SER A 248 11.32 -41.35 -1.24
N ASN A 249 10.53 -40.40 -1.75
CA ASN A 249 10.67 -39.00 -1.37
C ASN A 249 9.90 -38.65 -0.08
N GLN A 250 8.90 -39.44 0.30
CA GLN A 250 8.02 -39.20 1.44
C GLN A 250 7.99 -40.37 2.44
N ASP A 251 8.79 -41.42 2.22
CA ASP A 251 8.80 -42.63 3.06
C ASP A 251 7.42 -43.32 3.18
N ILE A 252 6.53 -43.11 2.20
CA ILE A 252 5.21 -43.76 2.09
C ILE A 252 5.37 -45.10 1.36
N GLU A 253 4.92 -46.18 1.97
CA GLU A 253 4.89 -47.53 1.38
C GLU A 253 3.46 -47.91 1.01
N CYS A 254 3.29 -48.62 -0.10
CA CYS A 254 2.02 -49.20 -0.50
C CYS A 254 2.17 -50.67 -0.85
N ASP A 255 1.37 -51.54 -0.21
CA ASP A 255 1.22 -52.94 -0.58
C ASP A 255 -0.22 -53.22 -1.05
N VAL A 256 -0.42 -54.42 -1.58
CA VAL A 256 -1.68 -54.87 -2.16
C VAL A 256 -2.12 -56.16 -1.49
N SER A 257 -3.28 -56.12 -0.83
CA SER A 257 -3.97 -57.31 -0.35
C SER A 257 -5.25 -57.55 -1.15
N SER A 258 -5.91 -58.68 -0.91
CA SER A 258 -7.12 -59.07 -1.63
C SER A 258 -8.24 -58.03 -1.41
N GLY A 259 -8.45 -57.16 -2.39
CA GLY A 259 -9.52 -56.16 -2.40
C GLY A 259 -9.16 -54.78 -1.83
N VAL A 260 -7.96 -54.60 -1.27
CA VAL A 260 -7.52 -53.32 -0.67
C VAL A 260 -6.08 -52.96 -1.02
N TYR A 261 -5.79 -51.67 -1.08
CA TYR A 261 -4.45 -51.11 -0.95
C TYR A 261 -4.14 -50.91 0.54
N ILE A 262 -2.91 -51.18 0.93
CA ILE A 262 -2.41 -50.97 2.30
C ILE A 262 -1.34 -49.90 2.19
N ILE A 263 -1.60 -48.72 2.76
CA ILE A 263 -0.69 -47.57 2.68
C ILE A 263 -0.18 -47.27 4.08
N SER A 264 1.13 -47.24 4.26
CA SER A 264 1.80 -46.94 5.54
C SER A 264 2.79 -45.78 5.41
N GLY A 265 3.23 -45.22 6.54
CA GLY A 265 4.10 -44.04 6.55
C GLY A 265 3.34 -42.72 6.49
N LEU A 266 2.09 -42.69 6.97
CA LEU A 266 1.21 -41.52 6.92
C LEU A 266 1.12 -40.85 8.29
N GLU A 267 1.32 -39.53 8.37
CA GLU A 267 1.15 -38.75 9.61
C GLU A 267 -0.21 -38.02 9.66
N HIS A 268 -0.84 -37.84 8.51
CA HIS A 268 -2.15 -37.28 8.20
C HIS A 268 -2.72 -38.09 7.03
N SER A 269 -4.02 -38.06 6.72
CA SER A 269 -4.49 -38.98 5.70
C SER A 269 -5.69 -38.49 4.91
N GLY A 270 -5.42 -37.96 3.73
CA GLY A 270 -6.27 -38.15 2.56
C GLY A 270 -5.60 -39.13 1.60
N VAL A 271 -6.25 -40.24 1.27
CA VAL A 271 -5.77 -41.19 0.25
C VAL A 271 -6.92 -41.51 -0.69
N ARG A 272 -6.70 -41.39 -2.00
CA ARG A 272 -7.66 -41.78 -3.04
C ARG A 272 -7.02 -42.67 -4.10
N GLU A 273 -7.79 -43.60 -4.62
CA GLU A 273 -7.46 -44.33 -5.83
C GLU A 273 -7.63 -43.43 -7.06
N ILE A 274 -6.75 -43.57 -8.05
CA ILE A 274 -6.80 -42.81 -9.31
C ILE A 274 -6.75 -43.73 -10.53
N ASP A 275 -7.46 -43.41 -11.62
CA ASP A 275 -7.49 -44.24 -12.84
C ASP A 275 -6.22 -44.06 -13.67
N GLY A 276 -5.21 -44.88 -13.37
CA GLY A 276 -4.08 -45.13 -14.26
C GLY A 276 -3.15 -43.92 -14.48
N TRP A 277 -1.93 -44.04 -13.98
CA TRP A 277 -0.87 -43.07 -14.26
C TRP A 277 -0.41 -43.21 -15.70
N THR A 278 -0.97 -42.40 -16.61
CA THR A 278 -0.18 -42.03 -17.77
C THR A 278 0.93 -41.14 -17.24
N ASN A 279 2.12 -41.73 -17.03
CA ASN A 279 3.35 -41.07 -16.61
C ASN A 279 3.32 -39.59 -17.03
N PRO A 280 3.28 -38.65 -16.07
CA PRO A 280 2.64 -37.37 -16.27
C PRO A 280 3.37 -36.71 -17.42
N VAL A 281 2.63 -36.51 -18.50
CA VAL A 281 3.20 -35.95 -19.71
C VAL A 281 3.18 -34.44 -19.51
N CYS A 282 4.20 -33.75 -20.03
CA CYS A 282 4.12 -32.29 -20.19
C CYS A 282 2.71 -31.89 -20.65
N GLY A 283 2.04 -31.12 -19.78
CA GLY A 283 0.62 -30.79 -19.84
C GLY A 283 0.38 -29.42 -19.18
N SER A 284 -0.84 -28.89 -19.26
CA SER A 284 -1.17 -27.61 -18.65
C SER A 284 -1.10 -27.64 -17.11
N GLY A 285 -1.33 -28.79 -16.47
CA GLY A 285 -1.11 -29.03 -15.04
C GLY A 285 0.36 -29.29 -14.69
N HIS A 286 1.07 -30.03 -15.54
CA HIS A 286 2.48 -30.40 -15.30
C HIS A 286 3.49 -29.66 -16.17
N LEU A 287 3.51 -28.32 -16.09
CA LEU A 287 4.43 -27.50 -16.89
C LEU A 287 5.90 -27.80 -16.55
N ASN A 288 6.22 -28.15 -15.31
CA ASN A 288 7.56 -28.58 -14.88
C ASN A 288 8.11 -29.79 -15.65
N LEU A 289 7.24 -30.65 -16.20
CA LEU A 289 7.62 -31.82 -17.00
C LEU A 289 7.85 -31.48 -18.47
N CYS A 290 7.47 -30.27 -18.90
CA CYS A 290 7.83 -29.74 -20.19
C CYS A 290 9.32 -29.38 -20.20
N THR A 291 10.16 -30.26 -20.74
CA THR A 291 11.61 -30.06 -20.81
C THR A 291 12.08 -29.39 -22.11
N THR A 292 11.15 -29.02 -23.00
CA THR A 292 11.45 -28.32 -24.24
C THR A 292 10.51 -27.14 -24.48
N GLN A 293 11.00 -26.12 -25.19
CA GLN A 293 10.17 -24.99 -25.63
C GLN A 293 8.92 -25.45 -26.38
N THR A 294 9.07 -26.39 -27.30
CA THR A 294 7.96 -26.90 -28.10
C THR A 294 6.89 -27.55 -27.23
N SER A 295 7.29 -28.44 -26.32
CA SER A 295 6.35 -29.13 -25.43
C SER A 295 5.62 -28.14 -24.52
N CYS A 296 6.34 -27.16 -23.97
CA CYS A 296 5.76 -26.09 -23.16
C CYS A 296 4.73 -25.25 -23.91
N THR A 297 5.06 -24.77 -25.11
CA THR A 297 4.13 -23.94 -25.91
C THR A 297 2.93 -24.72 -26.42
N ASN A 298 3.05 -26.04 -26.62
CA ASN A 298 1.95 -26.89 -27.07
C ASN A 298 0.85 -27.05 -26.02
N VAL A 299 1.20 -26.93 -24.74
CA VAL A 299 0.27 -27.05 -23.60
C VAL A 299 -0.18 -25.69 -23.05
N GLY A 300 0.11 -24.61 -23.79
CA GLY A 300 -0.27 -23.24 -23.41
C GLY A 300 0.68 -22.56 -22.42
N GLY A 301 1.80 -23.17 -22.06
CA GLY A 301 2.81 -22.58 -21.19
C GLY A 301 3.77 -21.62 -21.92
N TYR A 302 4.54 -20.88 -21.13
CA TYR A 302 5.55 -19.93 -21.57
C TYR A 302 6.95 -20.45 -21.27
N TRP A 303 7.80 -20.55 -22.30
CA TRP A 303 9.16 -21.05 -22.16
C TRP A 303 10.17 -19.93 -21.95
N TYR A 304 10.82 -19.90 -20.79
CA TYR A 304 11.91 -18.98 -20.48
C TYR A 304 12.82 -19.56 -19.39
N THR A 305 14.03 -19.02 -19.25
CA THR A 305 15.02 -19.50 -18.26
C THR A 305 15.30 -21.02 -18.28
N ASN A 306 15.12 -21.68 -19.43
CA ASN A 306 15.18 -23.14 -19.61
C ASN A 306 14.14 -23.93 -18.80
N GLY A 307 12.99 -23.31 -18.49
CA GLY A 307 11.83 -23.94 -17.87
C GLY A 307 10.53 -23.53 -18.57
N CYS A 308 9.44 -24.21 -18.21
CA CYS A 308 8.10 -23.89 -18.65
C CYS A 308 7.28 -23.33 -17.49
N HIS A 309 6.57 -22.23 -17.73
CA HIS A 309 5.86 -21.49 -16.70
C HIS A 309 4.43 -21.19 -17.15
N SER A 310 3.50 -21.06 -16.19
CA SER A 310 2.09 -20.81 -16.43
C SER A 310 1.79 -19.38 -16.90
N SER A 311 2.70 -18.44 -16.62
CA SER A 311 2.61 -17.04 -17.04
C SER A 311 3.84 -16.62 -17.83
N GLN A 312 3.66 -15.67 -18.75
CA GLN A 312 4.75 -15.10 -19.53
C GLN A 312 5.81 -14.48 -18.62
N ASP A 313 7.09 -14.65 -18.97
CA ASP A 313 8.17 -13.88 -18.35
C ASP A 313 7.93 -12.41 -18.63
N CYS A 314 7.44 -11.71 -17.62
CA CYS A 314 7.24 -10.30 -17.70
C CYS A 314 8.51 -9.65 -17.15
N ALA A 315 9.52 -9.51 -18.01
CA ALA A 315 10.72 -8.77 -17.67
C ALA A 315 10.35 -7.28 -17.63
N ALA A 316 10.32 -6.70 -16.42
CA ALA A 316 10.04 -5.28 -16.24
C ALA A 316 11.06 -4.41 -16.98
N SER A 317 10.57 -3.50 -17.83
CA SER A 317 11.35 -2.51 -18.58
C SER A 317 11.09 -1.13 -18.01
N TRP A 318 11.92 -0.74 -17.04
CA TRP A 318 11.73 0.49 -16.29
C TRP A 318 12.18 1.75 -17.05
N THR A 319 11.25 2.67 -17.23
CA THR A 319 11.54 4.06 -17.64
C THR A 319 11.30 4.99 -16.46
N CYS A 320 12.38 5.61 -15.98
CA CYS A 320 12.33 6.50 -14.83
C CYS A 320 12.55 7.96 -15.21
N ASN A 321 11.64 8.84 -14.77
CA ASN A 321 11.75 10.28 -14.99
C ASN A 321 11.67 11.05 -13.67
N TRP A 322 12.59 11.99 -13.48
CA TRP A 322 12.51 12.94 -12.37
C TRP A 322 11.49 14.03 -12.67
N GLY A 323 10.56 14.24 -11.75
CA GLY A 323 9.70 15.42 -11.69
C GLY A 323 10.48 16.70 -11.33
N SER A 324 9.81 17.83 -11.51
CA SER A 324 10.34 19.14 -11.11
C SER A 324 10.60 19.23 -9.61
N CYS A 325 11.58 20.02 -9.22
CA CYS A 325 11.85 20.32 -7.81
C CYS A 325 10.79 21.28 -7.28
N ILE A 326 9.96 20.82 -6.33
CA ILE A 326 8.90 21.60 -5.69
C ILE A 326 9.15 21.54 -4.18
N ASN A 327 9.21 22.70 -3.52
CA ASN A 327 9.46 22.80 -2.07
C ASN A 327 10.73 22.08 -1.59
N GLY A 328 11.79 22.05 -2.40
CA GLY A 328 13.07 21.43 -2.04
C GLY A 328 13.09 19.91 -2.16
N GLN A 329 12.05 19.29 -2.73
CA GLN A 329 12.00 17.86 -3.02
C GLN A 329 11.62 17.62 -4.48
N ARG A 330 12.17 16.55 -5.07
CA ARG A 330 11.76 16.05 -6.37
C ARG A 330 11.46 14.57 -6.26
N THR A 331 10.49 14.11 -7.04
CA THR A 331 10.05 12.72 -7.07
C THR A 331 10.43 12.11 -8.42
N LYS A 332 11.08 10.94 -8.40
CA LYS A 332 11.32 10.11 -9.57
C LYS A 332 10.18 9.12 -9.66
N THR A 333 9.51 9.08 -10.80
CA THR A 333 8.53 8.04 -11.10
C THR A 333 9.18 7.07 -12.06
N CYS A 334 9.20 5.79 -11.68
CA CYS A 334 9.61 4.68 -12.52
C CYS A 334 8.35 3.93 -12.93
N THR A 335 8.09 3.91 -14.23
CA THR A 335 6.98 3.17 -14.83
C THR A 335 7.55 2.00 -15.61
N ASP A 336 6.98 0.82 -15.42
CA ASP A 336 7.32 -0.35 -16.20
C ASP A 336 6.57 -0.31 -17.54
N GLU A 337 7.31 -0.15 -18.64
CA GLU A 337 6.73 -0.09 -19.97
C GLU A 337 6.03 -1.40 -20.39
N ASN A 338 6.35 -2.51 -19.72
CA ASN A 338 5.77 -3.81 -19.97
C ASN A 338 4.60 -4.15 -19.02
N ASN A 339 4.26 -3.28 -18.06
CA ASN A 339 3.22 -3.49 -17.04
C ASN A 339 3.34 -4.82 -16.27
N CYS A 340 4.56 -5.28 -16.02
CA CYS A 340 4.87 -6.46 -15.23
C CYS A 340 4.78 -6.17 -13.74
N GLU A 341 5.20 -4.98 -13.34
CA GLU A 341 5.23 -4.52 -11.96
C GLU A 341 4.51 -3.17 -11.81
N SER A 342 4.11 -2.86 -10.57
CA SER A 342 3.47 -1.57 -10.26
C SER A 342 4.49 -0.44 -10.22
N ASP A 343 4.09 0.75 -10.69
CA ASP A 343 4.92 1.95 -10.68
C ASP A 343 5.52 2.23 -9.29
N THR A 344 6.80 2.57 -9.27
CA THR A 344 7.53 2.92 -8.04
C THR A 344 7.93 4.39 -8.04
N THR A 345 7.99 5.00 -6.85
CA THR A 345 8.39 6.40 -6.70
C THR A 345 9.48 6.57 -5.63
N GLU A 346 10.48 7.38 -5.95
CA GLU A 346 11.58 7.73 -5.05
C GLU A 346 11.59 9.26 -4.85
N THR A 347 11.73 9.74 -3.62
CA THR A 347 11.79 11.18 -3.32
C THR A 347 13.15 11.55 -2.76
N GLU A 348 13.76 12.61 -3.29
CA GLU A 348 15.01 13.15 -2.76
C GLU A 348 14.97 14.67 -2.63
N ALA A 349 15.83 15.19 -1.75
CA ALA A 349 16.02 16.62 -1.61
C ALA A 349 16.72 17.19 -2.86
N CYS A 350 16.19 18.27 -3.40
CA CYS A 350 16.77 18.99 -4.52
C CYS A 350 16.97 20.45 -4.19
N THR A 351 18.06 21.02 -4.68
CA THR A 351 18.35 22.45 -4.60
C THR A 351 18.09 23.04 -5.98
N ALA A 352 16.84 23.32 -6.30
CA ALA A 352 16.56 24.16 -7.47
C ALA A 352 17.06 25.57 -7.16
N GLY A 353 17.89 26.14 -8.04
CA GLY A 353 18.22 27.55 -8.01
C GLY A 353 16.95 28.37 -8.24
N CYS A 354 16.26 28.73 -7.17
CA CYS A 354 15.06 29.55 -7.25
C CYS A 354 15.50 30.97 -7.63
N THR A 355 15.25 31.36 -8.87
CA THR A 355 15.50 32.72 -9.35
C THR A 355 14.23 33.54 -9.09
N PRO A 356 14.26 34.54 -8.19
CA PRO A 356 13.07 35.28 -7.82
C PRO A 356 12.55 36.09 -9.02
N SER A 357 11.22 36.11 -9.20
CA SER A 357 10.53 36.88 -10.22
C SER A 357 9.69 37.97 -9.56
N TRP A 358 10.30 39.14 -9.41
CA TRP A 358 9.69 40.24 -8.67
C TRP A 358 8.63 40.97 -9.49
N SER A 359 7.42 41.04 -8.96
CA SER A 359 6.34 41.89 -9.45
C SER A 359 6.08 43.01 -8.44
N CYS A 360 6.24 44.27 -8.87
CA CYS A 360 6.10 45.43 -8.01
C CYS A 360 4.84 46.23 -8.37
N GLY A 361 4.14 46.71 -7.33
CA GLY A 361 3.06 47.69 -7.49
C GLY A 361 3.57 49.07 -7.92
N ALA A 362 2.64 49.97 -8.21
CA ALA A 362 2.94 51.38 -8.47
C ALA A 362 3.50 52.07 -7.21
N TRP A 363 4.20 53.18 -7.41
CA TRP A 363 4.67 54.04 -6.33
C TRP A 363 3.48 54.82 -5.72
N ASP A 364 3.44 54.88 -4.39
CA ASP A 364 2.42 55.56 -3.59
C ASP A 364 3.10 56.59 -2.66
N PRO A 365 2.72 57.89 -2.70
CA PRO A 365 1.76 58.51 -3.63
C PRO A 365 2.25 58.51 -5.09
N LEU A 366 1.34 58.60 -6.07
CA LEU A 366 1.73 58.75 -7.48
C LEU A 366 2.54 60.05 -7.69
N ASP A 367 3.42 60.08 -8.70
CA ASP A 367 4.38 61.19 -8.90
C ASP A 367 3.71 62.58 -8.97
N ASP A 368 2.45 62.69 -9.42
CA ASP A 368 1.70 63.95 -9.54
C ASP A 368 1.12 64.48 -8.21
N GLU A 369 1.13 63.65 -7.16
CA GLU A 369 0.59 63.98 -5.83
C GLU A 369 1.68 64.10 -4.76
N CYS A 370 2.93 63.81 -5.10
CA CYS A 370 4.02 63.87 -4.12
C CYS A 370 4.46 65.31 -3.85
N SER A 371 4.44 65.73 -2.58
CA SER A 371 4.92 67.04 -2.14
C SER A 371 6.42 67.01 -1.80
N ASN A 372 7.10 68.15 -1.84
CA ASN A 372 8.58 68.28 -1.92
C ASN A 372 9.41 67.76 -0.73
N GLU A 373 8.84 67.01 0.21
CA GLU A 373 9.54 66.41 1.35
C GLU A 373 9.06 64.98 1.67
N GLU A 374 8.28 64.34 0.78
CA GLU A 374 7.73 62.99 1.00
C GLU A 374 8.55 61.89 0.30
N GLU A 375 8.51 60.68 0.88
CA GLU A 375 9.05 59.45 0.29
C GLU A 375 7.92 58.67 -0.39
N GLN A 376 8.18 58.17 -1.59
CA GLN A 376 7.28 57.23 -2.26
C GLN A 376 7.65 55.81 -1.88
N THR A 377 6.63 54.98 -1.66
CA THR A 377 6.80 53.56 -1.37
C THR A 377 6.09 52.69 -2.40
N ARG A 378 6.58 51.46 -2.63
CA ARG A 378 5.88 50.43 -3.40
C ARG A 378 6.12 49.06 -2.78
N THR A 379 5.23 48.12 -3.03
CA THR A 379 5.41 46.72 -2.59
C THR A 379 5.81 45.83 -3.77
N CYS A 380 6.86 45.03 -3.59
CA CYS A 380 7.35 44.04 -4.53
C CYS A 380 7.17 42.63 -3.94
N THR A 381 6.44 41.77 -4.66
CA THR A 381 6.19 40.38 -4.30
C THR A 381 6.93 39.46 -5.26
N ASP A 382 7.63 38.46 -4.72
CA ASP A 382 8.25 37.41 -5.53
C ASP A 382 7.17 36.40 -5.94
N LEU A 383 6.87 36.35 -7.24
CA LEU A 383 5.87 35.42 -7.78
C LEU A 383 6.30 33.95 -7.69
N ASN A 384 7.60 33.69 -7.50
CA ASN A 384 8.15 32.34 -7.40
C ASN A 384 8.33 31.87 -5.93
N ASN A 385 7.98 32.71 -4.94
CA ASN A 385 8.12 32.40 -3.51
C ASN A 385 9.49 31.84 -3.11
N CYS A 386 10.57 32.35 -3.69
CA CYS A 386 11.93 31.83 -3.51
C CYS A 386 12.53 32.13 -2.12
N GLY A 387 11.90 32.97 -1.30
CA GLY A 387 12.35 33.30 0.05
C GLY A 387 13.68 34.08 0.13
N THR A 388 14.22 34.56 -1.00
CA THR A 388 15.45 35.36 -1.06
C THR A 388 15.14 36.85 -1.31
N LEU A 389 15.98 37.76 -0.81
CA LEU A 389 15.92 39.20 -1.12
C LEU A 389 16.83 39.59 -2.29
N SER A 390 17.56 38.62 -2.87
CA SER A 390 18.49 38.89 -3.97
C SER A 390 17.73 39.38 -5.21
N GLY A 391 18.18 40.50 -5.79
CA GLY A 391 17.53 41.11 -6.94
C GLY A 391 16.18 41.79 -6.66
N LYS A 392 15.76 41.93 -5.39
CA LYS A 392 14.53 42.64 -5.04
C LYS A 392 14.63 44.12 -5.46
N PRO A 393 13.69 44.64 -6.28
CA PRO A 393 13.68 46.05 -6.65
C PRO A 393 13.48 46.94 -5.42
N VAL A 394 14.06 48.15 -5.45
CA VAL A 394 13.92 49.12 -4.35
C VAL A 394 12.46 49.51 -4.13
N GLU A 395 12.06 49.61 -2.86
CA GLU A 395 10.68 49.86 -2.41
C GLU A 395 10.46 51.25 -1.84
N THR A 396 11.51 52.08 -1.77
CA THR A 396 11.45 53.46 -1.31
C THR A 396 12.28 54.35 -2.23
N LYS A 397 11.76 55.51 -2.64
CA LYS A 397 12.52 56.56 -3.33
C LYS A 397 12.07 57.94 -2.86
N SER A 398 12.98 58.91 -2.86
CA SER A 398 12.67 60.32 -2.59
C SER A 398 12.00 60.95 -3.81
N CYS A 399 11.01 61.83 -3.60
CA CYS A 399 10.34 62.51 -4.70
C CYS A 399 11.29 63.48 -5.44
N GLU A 400 11.41 63.28 -6.76
CA GLU A 400 12.15 64.21 -7.62
C GLU A 400 11.25 65.42 -7.89
N ALA A 401 11.54 66.54 -7.21
CA ALA A 401 10.86 67.80 -7.44
C ALA A 401 10.90 68.16 -8.93
N GLY A 402 9.73 68.23 -9.57
CA GLY A 402 9.57 68.47 -11.00
C GLY A 402 10.41 69.66 -11.47
N GLY A 403 11.53 69.36 -12.12
CA GLY A 403 12.41 70.37 -12.70
C GLY A 403 11.64 71.18 -13.73
N LEU A 404 11.60 72.51 -13.55
CA LEU A 404 10.99 73.42 -14.51
C LEU A 404 11.51 73.13 -15.92
N ASN A 405 10.59 72.81 -16.81
CA ASN A 405 10.86 72.28 -18.14
C ASN A 405 11.56 73.35 -19.03
N LEU A 406 12.89 73.38 -19.02
CA LEU A 406 13.73 74.37 -19.73
C LEU A 406 13.44 74.46 -21.25
N TRP A 407 12.84 73.42 -21.82
CA TRP A 407 12.39 73.40 -23.21
C TRP A 407 11.29 74.46 -23.51
N LEU A 408 10.40 74.73 -22.55
CA LEU A 408 9.34 75.74 -22.67
C LEU A 408 9.91 77.17 -22.68
N ILE A 409 11.02 77.42 -21.98
CA ILE A 409 11.71 78.72 -21.97
C ILE A 409 12.41 78.97 -23.30
N SER A 410 13.03 77.94 -23.91
CA SER A 410 13.62 78.04 -25.26
C SER A 410 12.57 78.27 -26.35
N LEU A 411 11.38 77.67 -26.23
CA LEU A 411 10.29 77.86 -27.19
C LEU A 411 9.75 79.31 -27.15
N ILE A 412 9.58 79.88 -25.94
CA ILE A 412 9.10 81.26 -25.76
C ILE A 412 10.15 82.28 -26.23
N ALA A 413 11.45 82.03 -25.99
CA ALA A 413 12.53 82.86 -26.50
C ALA A 413 12.62 82.82 -28.04
N GLY A 414 12.47 81.64 -28.64
CA GLY A 414 12.46 81.47 -30.10
C GLY A 414 11.29 82.18 -30.79
N ILE A 415 10.08 82.08 -30.22
CA ILE A 415 8.89 82.77 -30.73
C ILE A 415 9.05 84.30 -30.61
N SER A 416 9.65 84.80 -29.52
CA SER A 416 9.90 86.23 -29.32
C SER A 416 10.84 86.82 -30.39
N VAL A 417 11.89 86.08 -30.78
CA VAL A 417 12.82 86.48 -31.84
C VAL A 417 12.12 86.45 -33.21
N LEU A 418 11.30 85.42 -33.47
CA LEU A 418 10.58 85.28 -34.73
C LEU A 418 9.53 86.40 -34.92
N VAL A 419 8.84 86.81 -33.85
CA VAL A 419 7.90 87.94 -33.86
C VAL A 419 8.63 89.25 -34.13
N ILE A 420 9.81 89.48 -33.55
CA ILE A 420 10.62 90.70 -33.83
C ILE A 420 11.07 90.72 -35.30
N VAL A 421 11.51 89.59 -35.86
CA VAL A 421 11.88 89.49 -37.28
C VAL A 421 10.68 89.76 -38.19
N ILE A 422 9.50 89.21 -37.87
CA ILE A 422 8.26 89.44 -38.62
C ILE A 422 7.86 90.92 -38.53
N ILE A 423 7.97 91.56 -37.36
CA ILE A 423 7.68 93.00 -37.21
C ILE A 423 8.65 93.85 -38.05
N VAL A 424 9.95 93.53 -38.08
CA VAL A 424 10.93 94.25 -38.91
C VAL A 424 10.67 94.05 -40.40
N VAL A 425 10.30 92.84 -40.83
CA VAL A 425 9.94 92.54 -42.23
C VAL A 425 8.63 93.23 -42.61
N LEU A 426 7.60 93.21 -41.76
CA LEU A 426 6.36 93.93 -41.97
C LEU A 426 6.60 95.44 -42.03
N PHE A 427 7.47 96.01 -41.20
CA PHE A 427 7.85 97.43 -41.26
C PHE A 427 8.57 97.77 -42.58
N LYS A 428 9.37 96.83 -43.11
CA LYS A 428 10.10 96.99 -44.39
C LYS A 428 9.20 96.81 -45.61
N VAL A 429 8.17 95.95 -45.52
CA VAL A 429 7.20 95.67 -46.58
C VAL A 429 6.09 96.72 -46.63
N LEU A 430 5.60 97.20 -45.48
CA LEU A 430 4.61 98.28 -45.40
C LEU A 430 5.17 99.65 -45.83
N ARG A 431 6.50 99.86 -45.77
CA ARG A 431 7.16 101.06 -46.29
C ARG A 431 7.27 101.07 -47.83
N ASN A 432 7.13 99.93 -48.51
CA ASN A 432 7.49 99.79 -49.92
C ASN A 432 6.33 99.37 -50.84
N ARG A 433 5.07 99.47 -50.39
CA ARG A 433 3.93 98.97 -51.18
C ARG A 433 2.66 99.83 -51.05
N SER A 434 2.84 101.15 -51.00
CA SER A 434 1.79 102.10 -51.35
C SER A 434 1.90 102.43 -52.85
N GLU A 435 1.42 101.52 -53.70
CA GLU A 435 0.90 101.79 -55.06
C GLU A 435 0.38 100.48 -55.65
N ASP A 436 -0.75 100.56 -56.36
CA ASP A 436 -1.44 99.54 -57.16
C ASP A 436 -2.52 98.66 -56.50
N LEU A 437 -3.72 99.25 -56.45
CA LEU A 437 -5.04 98.59 -56.57
C LEU A 437 -5.20 97.96 -57.98
N VAL A 438 -5.99 96.88 -58.12
CA VAL A 438 -7.01 96.67 -59.19
C VAL A 438 -7.57 95.22 -59.17
N GLN A 439 -8.90 95.15 -58.99
CA GLN A 439 -9.94 94.23 -59.53
C GLN A 439 -9.78 92.69 -59.63
N GLU A 440 -10.76 91.98 -59.04
CA GLU A 440 -11.93 91.29 -59.68
C GLU A 440 -12.26 89.86 -59.18
N GLN A 441 -13.54 89.48 -59.32
CA GLN A 441 -14.33 88.44 -58.61
C GLN A 441 -14.27 87.00 -59.22
N PRO A 442 -15.27 86.08 -59.06
CA PRO A 442 -15.54 85.13 -57.95
C PRO A 442 -15.73 83.65 -58.43
N ARG A 443 -16.40 82.81 -57.60
CA ARG A 443 -17.24 81.59 -57.93
C ARG A 443 -16.42 80.25 -58.01
N ILE A 444 -16.80 79.03 -57.57
CA ILE A 444 -18.06 78.29 -57.25
C ILE A 444 -17.70 77.06 -56.35
N GLN A 445 -18.58 76.63 -55.43
CA GLN A 445 -18.68 75.24 -54.93
C GLN A 445 -20.02 74.61 -55.35
N VAL A 446 -20.03 73.33 -55.77
CA VAL A 446 -21.22 72.51 -56.10
C VAL A 446 -20.89 71.03 -55.79
N ALA A 447 -21.55 70.42 -54.77
CA ALA A 447 -22.56 69.33 -54.85
C ALA A 447 -21.98 67.89 -54.94
N GLN A 448 -22.61 66.76 -54.57
CA GLN A 448 -23.91 66.31 -54.00
C GLN A 448 -23.70 64.80 -53.67
N ARG A 449 -24.10 64.26 -52.50
CA ARG A 449 -25.34 63.52 -52.15
C ARG A 449 -25.81 62.32 -53.03
N GLN A 450 -25.97 61.17 -52.33
CA GLN A 450 -27.06 60.15 -52.37
C GLN A 450 -27.06 59.02 -53.46
N PRO A 451 -27.92 57.96 -53.39
CA PRO A 451 -28.34 57.06 -52.27
C PRO A 451 -28.61 55.56 -52.68
N ARG A 452 -29.03 54.72 -51.69
CA ARG A 452 -30.08 53.66 -51.70
C ARG A 452 -30.01 52.37 -52.56
N GLY A 453 -30.45 51.27 -51.91
CA GLY A 453 -31.10 50.07 -52.51
C GLY A 453 -30.16 48.86 -52.57
N PHE A 454 -30.56 47.60 -52.39
CA PHE A 454 -31.87 46.97 -52.55
C PHE A 454 -31.84 45.52 -51.96
N HIS A 455 -33.03 44.94 -51.90
CA HIS A 455 -33.56 43.74 -51.23
C HIS A 455 -33.15 42.33 -51.78
N GLN A 456 -33.23 41.31 -50.89
CA GLN A 456 -33.59 39.86 -51.04
C GLN A 456 -32.77 38.95 -51.99
N GLY A 457 -32.53 37.65 -51.81
CA GLY A 457 -32.94 36.60 -50.85
C GLY A 457 -32.66 35.19 -51.45
N MET A 458 -32.75 34.14 -50.61
CA MET A 458 -32.94 32.67 -50.87
C MET A 458 -31.76 31.66 -50.92
N HIS A 459 -31.89 30.68 -49.98
CA HIS A 459 -31.71 29.19 -50.03
C HIS A 459 -30.35 28.56 -50.46
N TYR A 460 -29.82 27.44 -49.92
CA TYR A 460 -30.34 26.13 -49.46
C TYR A 460 -29.33 25.41 -48.51
N GLY A 461 -29.79 24.47 -47.67
CA GLY A 461 -29.05 23.24 -47.27
C GLY A 461 -28.66 23.05 -45.78
N GLY A 462 -29.25 22.06 -45.09
CA GLY A 462 -28.73 21.41 -43.85
C GLY A 462 -28.30 19.96 -44.13
N PRO A 463 -28.30 18.99 -43.18
CA PRO A 463 -28.09 19.02 -41.71
C PRO A 463 -27.19 17.84 -41.18
N GLY A 464 -26.94 17.74 -39.87
CA GLY A 464 -26.39 16.52 -39.23
C GLY A 464 -26.18 16.54 -37.70
N GLY A 465 -27.01 15.76 -36.98
CA GLY A 465 -26.86 15.02 -35.68
C GLY A 465 -26.07 15.55 -34.46
N PRO A 466 -26.54 15.22 -33.23
CA PRO A 466 -25.92 14.07 -32.56
C PRO A 466 -26.90 13.14 -31.80
N GLY A 467 -26.47 11.89 -31.58
CA GLY A 467 -27.21 10.84 -30.88
C GLY A 467 -26.57 10.42 -29.55
N SER A 468 -27.46 9.96 -28.66
CA SER A 468 -27.42 9.06 -27.48
C SER A 468 -26.11 8.59 -26.83
N PRO A 469 -26.23 8.12 -25.57
CA PRO A 469 -26.27 6.66 -25.40
C PRO A 469 -27.35 6.17 -24.43
N GLY A 470 -27.77 4.93 -24.65
CA GLY A 470 -28.59 4.13 -23.75
C GLY A 470 -28.07 2.69 -23.69
N GLY A 471 -28.39 2.04 -22.57
CA GLY A 471 -28.09 0.64 -22.22
C GLY A 471 -27.95 0.58 -20.70
N GLY A 472 -28.50 -0.35 -19.93
CA GLY A 472 -29.27 -1.58 -20.15
C GLY A 472 -29.40 -2.19 -18.74
N GLY A 473 -30.54 -2.81 -18.43
CA GLY A 473 -30.94 -3.13 -17.04
C GLY A 473 -30.59 -4.52 -16.51
N ALA A 474 -30.83 -4.68 -15.21
CA ALA A 474 -31.21 -5.87 -14.42
C ALA A 474 -31.40 -5.33 -12.98
N GLY A 475 -32.32 -5.70 -12.10
CA GLY A 475 -33.30 -6.77 -11.96
C GLY A 475 -33.42 -7.02 -10.44
N GLY A 476 -34.64 -7.08 -9.88
CA GLY A 476 -34.87 -7.78 -8.61
C GLY A 476 -35.29 -6.98 -7.36
N TYR A 477 -36.50 -7.32 -6.89
CA TYR A 477 -36.98 -7.42 -5.51
C TYR A 477 -37.48 -6.20 -4.70
N ARG A 478 -38.82 -6.20 -4.51
CA ARG A 478 -39.49 -5.98 -3.23
C ARG A 478 -40.72 -6.90 -3.11
N ARG A 479 -40.68 -7.84 -2.17
CA ARG A 479 -41.56 -7.91 -0.99
C ARG A 479 -41.11 -9.03 -0.08
#